data_AF-A0A963BHD2-F1
#
_entry.id   AF-A0A963BHD2-F1
#
_cell.length_a   1.000
_cell.length_b   1.000
_cell.length_c   1.000
_cell.angle_alpha   90.00
_cell.angle_beta   90.00
_cell.angle_gamma   90.00
#
_symmetry.space_group_name_H-M   'P 1'
#
loop_
_entity.id
_entity.type
_entity.pdbx_description
1 polymer ?
#
loop_
_entity_poly.entity_id
_entity_poly.type
_entity_poly.pdbx_seq_one_letter_code
_entity_poly.pdbx_strand_id
1 'polypeptide(L)'
;MGIRQGKPQGKGTTALAEWKLALLSRRRFLLSLAGGSLLALFPLPRGSAAERQGDKETEVDTWGLLGAVQERLFPTELSAPGAREINALGYLRGMLEGNHLPQEDAQFILQGAGWLQALSLERTGKSFLMLNGDEQDTLLRQIEASEAGENWMSTVILYIFEALLTDPAYGGNPDGIGWRWLAHTPGFPRPPADKLFWRLG
;
A
#
# COMPACT_ATOMS: atom_id res chain seq x y z
N MET A 1 6.12 57.80 19.80
CA MET A 1 4.81 57.11 19.85
C MET A 1 4.53 56.55 18.46
N GLY A 2 4.42 55.22 18.33
CA GLY A 2 4.13 54.57 17.03
C GLY A 2 4.68 53.14 16.93
N ILE A 3 4.03 52.18 17.60
CA ILE A 3 4.35 50.75 17.50
C ILE A 3 3.62 50.18 16.28
N ARG A 4 4.34 49.60 15.31
CA ARG A 4 3.77 48.68 14.30
C ARG A 4 3.96 47.24 14.77
N GLN A 5 2.86 46.61 15.19
CA GLN A 5 2.75 45.18 15.43
C GLN A 5 2.58 44.46 14.09
N GLY A 6 3.57 43.67 13.68
CA GLY A 6 3.44 42.70 12.59
C GLY A 6 3.26 41.30 13.16
N LYS A 7 2.05 40.73 13.07
CA LYS A 7 1.82 39.29 13.33
C LYS A 7 2.46 38.47 12.19
N PRO A 8 3.19 37.39 12.48
CA PRO A 8 3.57 36.43 11.43
C PRO A 8 2.36 35.56 11.10
N GLN A 9 1.94 35.56 9.82
CA GLN A 9 0.91 34.65 9.32
C GLN A 9 1.49 33.24 9.11
N GLY A 10 0.86 32.24 9.73
CA GLY A 10 1.21 30.83 9.59
C GLY A 10 0.79 30.28 8.23
N LYS A 11 1.76 29.99 7.37
CA LYS A 11 1.58 29.37 6.04
C LYS A 11 1.58 27.83 6.06
N GLY A 12 1.78 27.19 7.22
CA GLY A 12 1.99 25.74 7.31
C GLY A 12 0.71 24.89 7.30
N THR A 13 -0.41 25.42 7.79
CA THR A 13 -1.64 24.64 7.99
C THR A 13 -2.48 24.47 6.71
N THR A 14 -2.41 25.41 5.78
CA THR A 14 -3.15 25.36 4.52
C THR A 14 -2.57 24.35 3.53
N ALA A 15 -1.24 24.27 3.41
CA ALA A 15 -0.58 23.35 2.51
C ALA A 15 -0.84 21.88 2.88
N LEU A 16 -0.82 21.54 4.17
CA LEU A 16 -1.12 20.18 4.64
C LEU A 16 -2.59 19.81 4.43
N ALA A 17 -3.51 20.75 4.59
CA ALA A 17 -4.93 20.53 4.31
C ALA A 17 -5.18 20.32 2.82
N GLU A 18 -4.56 21.12 1.96
CA GLU A 18 -4.63 20.99 0.50
C GLU A 18 -4.03 19.65 0.02
N TRP A 19 -2.89 19.23 0.58
CA TRP A 19 -2.28 17.94 0.30
C TRP A 19 -3.14 16.76 0.76
N LYS A 20 -3.71 16.83 1.97
CA LYS A 20 -4.62 15.80 2.47
C LYS A 20 -5.88 15.71 1.61
N LEU A 21 -6.44 16.85 1.19
CA LEU A 21 -7.58 16.89 0.29
C LEU A 21 -7.22 16.33 -1.10
N ALA A 22 -6.04 16.64 -1.62
CA ALA A 22 -5.55 16.10 -2.89
C ALA A 22 -5.33 14.58 -2.84
N LEU A 23 -4.81 14.05 -1.73
CA LEU A 23 -4.67 12.60 -1.52
C LEU A 23 -6.02 11.90 -1.38
N LEU A 24 -6.96 12.51 -0.63
CA LEU A 24 -8.32 11.99 -0.48
C LEU A 24 -9.11 12.05 -1.79
N SER A 25 -8.93 13.10 -2.59
CA SER A 25 -9.57 13.25 -3.90
C SER A 25 -8.97 12.29 -4.92
N ARG A 26 -7.65 12.09 -4.90
CA ARG A 26 -6.99 11.04 -5.69
C ARG A 26 -7.57 9.69 -5.31
N ARG A 27 -7.48 9.27 -4.06
CA ARG A 27 -8.04 7.98 -3.58
C ARG A 27 -9.49 7.78 -4.00
N ARG A 28 -10.38 8.76 -3.78
CA ARG A 28 -11.79 8.67 -4.22
C ARG A 28 -11.95 8.59 -5.74
N PHE A 29 -11.13 9.32 -6.49
CA PHE A 29 -11.09 9.24 -7.95
C PHE A 29 -10.61 7.84 -8.41
N LEU A 30 -9.57 7.29 -7.79
CA LEU A 30 -9.05 5.95 -8.11
C LEU A 30 -10.09 4.86 -7.83
N LEU A 31 -10.81 4.98 -6.71
CA LEU A 31 -11.89 4.05 -6.35
C LEU A 31 -13.09 4.16 -7.31
N SER A 32 -13.36 5.36 -7.84
CA SER A 32 -14.44 5.54 -8.82
C SER A 32 -14.16 4.88 -10.17
N LEU A 33 -12.89 4.59 -10.50
CA LEU A 33 -12.47 3.90 -11.72
C LEU A 33 -12.46 2.37 -11.57
N ALA A 34 -12.24 1.85 -10.35
CA ALA A 34 -12.30 0.42 -10.08
C ALA A 34 -13.73 -0.17 -10.22
N GLY A 35 -14.77 0.67 -10.10
CA GLY A 35 -16.18 0.28 -10.25
C GLY A 35 -16.73 0.31 -11.68
N GLY A 36 -15.97 0.81 -12.67
CA GLY A 36 -16.44 0.98 -14.04
C GLY A 36 -15.40 0.59 -15.08
N SER A 37 -15.64 -0.54 -15.76
CA SER A 37 -15.03 -0.90 -17.06
C SER A 37 -13.56 -1.35 -17.11
N LEU A 38 -13.02 -2.03 -16.09
CA LEU A 38 -11.71 -2.70 -16.22
C LEU A 38 -11.74 -4.05 -16.97
N LEU A 39 -12.92 -4.62 -17.24
CA LEU A 39 -13.05 -5.88 -17.99
C LEU A 39 -12.73 -5.78 -19.49
N ALA A 40 -12.46 -4.58 -20.02
CA ALA A 40 -12.20 -4.38 -21.45
C ALA A 40 -10.70 -4.34 -21.84
N LEU A 41 -9.79 -4.23 -20.87
CA LEU A 41 -8.35 -4.07 -21.14
C LEU A 41 -7.53 -5.37 -21.00
N PHE A 42 -8.16 -6.45 -20.53
CA PHE A 42 -7.56 -7.79 -20.51
C PHE A 42 -8.50 -8.77 -21.23
N PRO A 43 -8.05 -9.49 -22.26
CA PRO A 43 -8.86 -10.54 -22.87
C PRO A 43 -9.14 -11.63 -21.84
N LEU A 44 -10.39 -11.71 -21.36
CA LEU A 44 -10.85 -12.84 -20.57
C LEU A 44 -10.70 -14.12 -21.41
N PRO A 45 -10.05 -15.19 -20.90
CA PRO A 45 -10.04 -16.45 -21.59
C PRO A 45 -11.47 -16.97 -21.73
N ARG A 46 -11.97 -17.08 -22.96
CA ARG A 46 -13.17 -17.86 -23.25
C ARG A 46 -12.84 -19.32 -23.03
N GLY A 47 -13.05 -19.80 -21.81
CA GLY A 47 -12.96 -21.21 -21.48
C GLY A 47 -14.11 -21.98 -22.13
N SER A 48 -13.81 -22.80 -23.14
CA SER A 48 -14.68 -23.92 -23.50
C SER A 48 -14.80 -24.84 -22.29
N ALA A 49 -16.02 -25.22 -21.95
CA ALA A 49 -16.32 -26.25 -20.97
C ALA A 49 -15.71 -27.58 -21.44
N ALA A 50 -14.53 -27.89 -20.94
CA ALA A 50 -13.97 -29.22 -20.93
C ALA A 50 -13.58 -29.50 -19.48
N GLU A 51 -14.33 -30.41 -18.86
CA GLU A 51 -14.08 -30.92 -17.51
C GLU A 51 -12.60 -31.33 -17.40
N ARG A 52 -11.84 -30.61 -16.57
CA ARG A 52 -10.53 -31.05 -16.13
C ARG A 52 -10.56 -31.40 -14.66
N GLN A 53 -10.44 -32.69 -14.46
CA GLN A 53 -10.13 -33.41 -13.24
C GLN A 53 -8.97 -32.73 -12.48
N GLY A 54 -9.27 -32.16 -11.31
CA GLY A 54 -8.37 -32.08 -10.15
C GLY A 54 -6.94 -31.59 -10.35
N ASP A 55 -6.74 -30.36 -10.85
CA ASP A 55 -5.51 -29.62 -10.56
C ASP A 55 -5.72 -28.88 -9.24
N LYS A 56 -4.84 -29.11 -8.24
CA LYS A 56 -4.74 -28.20 -7.09
C LYS A 56 -4.38 -26.84 -7.67
N GLU A 57 -5.34 -25.93 -7.79
CA GLU A 57 -5.05 -24.51 -7.99
C GLU A 57 -4.02 -24.13 -6.94
N THR A 58 -2.79 -23.88 -7.38
CA THR A 58 -1.72 -23.40 -6.51
C THR A 58 -2.23 -22.08 -5.92
N GLU A 59 -2.70 -22.14 -4.67
CA GLU A 59 -3.19 -20.99 -3.95
C GLU A 59 -2.11 -19.91 -4.02
N VAL A 60 -2.46 -18.76 -4.60
CA VAL A 60 -1.52 -17.65 -4.75
C VAL A 60 -1.20 -17.15 -3.34
N ASP A 61 0.07 -17.26 -2.94
CA ASP A 61 0.57 -16.63 -1.71
C ASP A 61 0.53 -15.10 -1.86
N THR A 62 -0.67 -14.55 -1.69
CA THR A 62 -0.99 -13.14 -1.92
C THR A 62 -0.23 -12.26 -0.94
N TRP A 63 -0.06 -12.73 0.30
CA TRP A 63 0.70 -11.98 1.31
C TRP A 63 2.19 -12.03 1.06
N GLY A 64 2.75 -13.18 0.67
CA GLY A 64 4.13 -13.27 0.23
C GLY A 64 4.40 -12.34 -0.93
N LEU A 65 3.51 -12.31 -1.93
CA LEU A 65 3.60 -11.43 -3.09
C LEU A 65 3.56 -9.95 -2.69
N LEU A 66 2.58 -9.53 -1.88
CA LEU A 66 2.51 -8.16 -1.37
C LEU A 66 3.74 -7.78 -0.55
N GLY A 67 4.26 -8.70 0.27
CA GLY A 67 5.51 -8.50 1.02
C GLY A 67 6.70 -8.28 0.10
N ALA A 68 6.87 -9.12 -0.91
CA ALA A 68 7.93 -8.97 -1.91
C ALA A 68 7.82 -7.64 -2.64
N VAL A 69 6.61 -7.22 -3.04
CA VAL A 69 6.36 -5.91 -3.67
C VAL A 69 6.74 -4.77 -2.74
N GLN A 70 6.32 -4.81 -1.46
CA GLN A 70 6.68 -3.77 -0.50
C GLN A 70 8.21 -3.68 -0.30
N GLU A 71 8.92 -4.81 -0.26
CA GLU A 71 10.39 -4.82 -0.16
C GLU A 71 11.08 -4.30 -1.43
N ARG A 72 10.48 -4.46 -2.63
CA ARG A 72 10.98 -3.82 -3.86
C ARG A 72 10.75 -2.30 -3.86
N LEU A 73 9.59 -1.85 -3.39
CA LEU A 73 9.20 -0.44 -3.37
C LEU A 73 9.91 0.36 -2.27
N PHE A 74 10.27 -0.28 -1.17
CA PHE A 74 10.94 0.35 -0.03
C PHE A 74 12.00 -0.61 0.55
N PRO A 75 13.14 -0.78 -0.15
CA PRO A 75 14.18 -1.73 0.25
C PRO A 75 14.91 -1.29 1.52
N THR A 76 15.49 -2.26 2.21
CA THR A 76 16.42 -2.00 3.32
C THR A 76 17.72 -1.41 2.77
N GLU A 77 18.17 -0.31 3.35
CA GLU A 77 19.42 0.35 3.01
C GLU A 77 20.33 0.45 4.24
N LEU A 78 21.62 0.71 4.03
CA LEU A 78 22.60 0.77 5.13
C LEU A 78 22.21 1.77 6.24
N SER A 79 21.57 2.88 5.85
CA SER A 79 21.21 3.98 6.76
C SER A 79 19.71 4.31 6.75
N ALA A 80 18.87 3.44 6.21
CA ALA A 80 17.42 3.63 6.20
C ALA A 80 16.70 2.28 6.40
N PRO A 81 15.63 2.24 7.22
CA PRO A 81 14.83 1.04 7.34
C PRO A 81 14.06 0.79 6.04
N GLY A 82 13.88 -0.47 5.66
CA GLY A 82 13.00 -0.89 4.57
C GLY A 82 11.62 -1.33 5.07
N ALA A 83 10.80 -1.81 4.13
CA ALA A 83 9.43 -2.27 4.38
C ALA A 83 9.39 -3.38 5.45
N ARG A 84 10.42 -4.23 5.46
CA ARG A 84 10.59 -5.29 6.44
C ARG A 84 10.83 -4.73 7.84
N GLU A 85 11.78 -3.81 8.01
CA GLU A 85 12.11 -3.26 9.31
C GLU A 85 10.98 -2.43 9.91
N ILE A 86 10.15 -1.78 9.07
CA ILE A 86 8.99 -1.01 9.54
C ILE A 86 7.72 -1.87 9.72
N ASN A 87 7.81 -3.18 9.49
CA ASN A 87 6.69 -4.13 9.50
C ASN A 87 5.50 -3.71 8.60
N ALA A 88 5.79 -3.26 7.37
CA ALA A 88 4.78 -2.78 6.42
C ALA A 88 3.73 -3.84 6.06
N LEU A 89 4.14 -5.11 5.92
CA LEU A 89 3.23 -6.20 5.57
C LEU A 89 2.29 -6.52 6.73
N GLY A 90 2.83 -6.57 7.95
CA GLY A 90 2.04 -6.81 9.15
C GLY A 90 1.02 -5.69 9.40
N TYR A 91 1.43 -4.44 9.22
CA TYR A 91 0.54 -3.28 9.31
C TYR A 91 -0.58 -3.36 8.27
N LEU A 92 -0.24 -3.58 6.99
CA LEU A 92 -1.23 -3.71 5.92
C LEU A 92 -2.23 -4.83 6.21
N ARG A 93 -1.74 -6.01 6.59
CA ARG A 93 -2.60 -7.15 6.98
C ARG A 93 -3.54 -6.80 8.12
N GLY A 94 -3.05 -6.15 9.17
CA GLY A 94 -3.87 -5.72 10.30
C GLY A 94 -4.98 -4.74 9.90
N MET A 95 -4.70 -3.81 8.97
CA MET A 95 -5.70 -2.88 8.45
C MET A 95 -6.78 -3.57 7.62
N LEU A 96 -6.40 -4.57 6.82
CA LEU A 96 -7.30 -5.39 6.00
C LEU A 96 -8.18 -6.31 6.87
N GLU A 97 -7.58 -7.08 7.78
CA GLU A 97 -8.27 -8.08 8.61
C GLU A 97 -9.14 -7.44 9.70
N GLY A 98 -8.74 -6.28 10.23
CA GLY A 98 -9.52 -5.53 11.22
C GLY A 98 -10.77 -4.85 10.64
N ASN A 99 -11.01 -4.97 9.33
CA ASN A 99 -12.06 -4.25 8.61
C ASN A 99 -12.00 -2.73 8.85
N HIS A 100 -10.77 -2.20 9.00
CA HIS A 100 -10.50 -0.79 9.25
C HIS A 100 -10.45 0.02 7.95
N LEU A 101 -10.46 -0.67 6.80
CA LEU A 101 -10.52 -0.11 5.47
C LEU A 101 -11.90 -0.31 4.85
N PRO A 102 -12.38 0.63 4.01
CA PRO A 102 -13.48 0.36 3.11
C PRO A 102 -13.24 -0.94 2.32
N GLN A 103 -14.30 -1.74 2.15
CA GLN A 103 -14.21 -3.04 1.48
C GLN A 103 -13.64 -2.93 0.05
N GLU A 104 -13.97 -1.86 -0.65
CA GLU A 104 -13.46 -1.54 -1.99
C GLU A 104 -11.93 -1.33 -2.01
N ASP A 105 -11.37 -0.66 -1.00
CA ASP A 105 -9.91 -0.48 -0.87
C ASP A 105 -9.23 -1.83 -0.60
N ALA A 106 -9.82 -2.63 0.29
CA ALA A 106 -9.32 -3.97 0.61
C ALA A 106 -9.28 -4.87 -0.63
N GLN A 107 -10.37 -4.88 -1.39
CA GLN A 107 -10.48 -5.64 -2.63
C GLN A 107 -9.48 -5.15 -3.69
N PHE A 108 -9.32 -3.83 -3.85
CA PHE A 108 -8.40 -3.27 -4.83
C PHE A 108 -6.95 -3.70 -4.59
N ILE A 109 -6.49 -3.70 -3.33
CA ILE A 109 -5.13 -4.13 -2.96
C ILE A 109 -4.91 -5.61 -3.29
N LEU A 110 -5.86 -6.47 -2.91
CA LEU A 110 -5.77 -7.92 -3.14
C LEU A 110 -5.88 -8.27 -4.63
N GLN A 111 -6.73 -7.57 -5.39
CA GLN A 111 -6.87 -7.77 -6.83
C GLN A 111 -5.60 -7.40 -7.59
N GLY A 112 -4.94 -6.29 -7.23
CA GLY A 112 -3.70 -5.91 -7.90
C GLY A 112 -2.55 -6.90 -7.67
N ALA A 113 -2.51 -7.57 -6.51
CA ALA A 113 -1.60 -8.69 -6.29
C ALA A 113 -1.89 -9.87 -7.25
N GLY A 114 -3.17 -10.17 -7.48
CA GLY A 114 -3.61 -11.14 -8.47
C GLY A 114 -3.24 -10.75 -9.90
N TRP A 115 -3.39 -9.47 -10.28
CA TRP A 115 -2.99 -8.97 -11.60
C TRP A 115 -1.49 -9.10 -11.82
N LEU A 116 -0.66 -8.76 -10.82
CA LEU A 116 0.79 -8.93 -10.90
C LEU A 116 1.18 -10.41 -11.05
N GLN A 117 0.53 -11.29 -10.29
CA GLN A 117 0.76 -12.73 -10.41
C GLN A 117 0.41 -13.26 -11.81
N ALA A 118 -0.75 -12.86 -12.35
CA ALA A 118 -1.19 -13.25 -13.69
C ALA A 118 -0.22 -12.73 -14.76
N LEU A 119 0.20 -11.46 -14.66
CA LEU A 119 1.18 -10.87 -15.56
C LEU A 119 2.53 -11.60 -15.50
N SER A 120 2.99 -11.98 -14.31
CA SER A 120 4.21 -12.75 -14.12
C SER A 120 4.16 -14.09 -14.84
N LEU A 121 3.06 -14.84 -14.65
CA LEU A 121 2.86 -16.12 -15.32
C LEU A 121 2.77 -15.94 -16.85
N GLU A 122 2.06 -14.92 -17.33
CA GLU A 122 1.92 -14.62 -18.76
C GLU A 122 3.28 -14.28 -19.41
N ARG A 123 4.10 -13.46 -18.75
CA ARG A 123 5.36 -12.94 -19.33
C ARG A 123 6.54 -13.88 -19.17
N THR A 124 6.58 -14.67 -18.09
CA THR A 124 7.77 -15.44 -17.69
C THR A 124 7.50 -16.93 -17.51
N GLY A 125 6.23 -17.35 -17.41
CA GLY A 125 5.85 -18.71 -17.03
C GLY A 125 6.12 -19.05 -15.55
N LYS A 126 6.56 -18.09 -14.74
CA LYS A 126 6.89 -18.27 -13.32
C LYS A 126 6.01 -17.39 -12.43
N SER A 127 5.80 -17.86 -11.20
CA SER A 127 5.22 -17.03 -10.14
C SER A 127 6.11 -15.83 -9.85
N PHE A 128 5.52 -14.69 -9.48
CA PHE A 128 6.28 -13.46 -9.19
C PHE A 128 7.32 -13.70 -8.07
N LEU A 129 6.97 -14.54 -7.09
CA LEU A 129 7.84 -14.92 -5.98
C LEU A 129 9.04 -15.78 -6.38
N MET A 130 9.02 -16.37 -7.58
CA MET A 130 10.11 -17.21 -8.12
C MET A 130 11.05 -16.43 -9.05
N LEU A 131 10.78 -15.14 -9.26
CA LEU A 131 11.60 -14.25 -10.05
C LEU A 131 12.76 -13.69 -9.23
N ASN A 132 13.87 -13.37 -9.91
CA ASN A 132 14.93 -12.59 -9.29
C ASN A 132 14.55 -11.09 -9.22
N GLY A 133 15.34 -10.28 -8.52
CA GLY A 133 15.03 -8.86 -8.29
C GLY A 133 14.87 -8.03 -9.56
N ASP A 134 15.70 -8.24 -10.58
CA ASP A 134 15.63 -7.48 -11.83
C ASP A 134 14.39 -7.86 -12.65
N GLU A 135 14.01 -9.14 -12.63
CA GLU A 135 12.78 -9.64 -13.24
C GLU A 135 11.54 -9.06 -12.53
N GLN A 136 11.55 -9.02 -11.19
CA GLN A 136 10.49 -8.40 -10.40
C GLN A 136 10.34 -6.92 -10.72
N ASP A 137 11.43 -6.16 -10.73
CA ASP A 137 11.39 -4.72 -11.04
C ASP A 137 10.89 -4.45 -12.47
N THR A 138 11.25 -5.31 -13.40
CA THR A 138 10.79 -5.21 -14.79
C THR A 138 9.27 -5.39 -14.89
N LEU A 139 8.70 -6.36 -14.17
CA LEU A 139 7.25 -6.53 -14.13
C LEU A 139 6.53 -5.41 -13.38
N LEU A 140 7.11 -4.90 -12.29
CA LEU A 140 6.57 -3.75 -11.58
C LEU A 140 6.53 -2.50 -12.48
N ARG A 141 7.57 -2.25 -13.28
CA ARG A 141 7.53 -1.17 -14.29
C ARG A 141 6.46 -1.39 -15.36
N GLN A 142 6.17 -2.64 -15.73
CA GLN A 142 5.10 -2.95 -16.68
C GLN A 142 3.71 -2.75 -16.08
N ILE A 143 3.51 -3.05 -14.79
CA ILE A 143 2.21 -2.82 -14.14
C ILE A 143 1.93 -1.31 -14.03
N GLU A 144 2.95 -0.51 -13.67
CA GLU A 144 2.89 0.95 -13.57
C GLU A 144 2.54 1.63 -14.91
N ALA A 145 2.81 0.99 -16.05
CA ALA A 145 2.48 1.54 -17.37
C ALA A 145 0.97 1.69 -17.63
N SER A 146 0.13 1.11 -16.78
CA SER A 146 -1.34 1.29 -16.82
C SER A 146 -1.80 2.18 -15.66
N GLU A 147 -2.85 2.97 -15.88
CA GLU A 147 -3.44 3.81 -14.83
C GLU A 147 -3.85 2.96 -13.60
N ALA A 148 -4.48 1.81 -13.81
CA ALA A 148 -4.88 0.92 -12.72
C ALA A 148 -3.67 0.39 -11.91
N GLY A 149 -2.57 0.05 -12.59
CA GLY A 149 -1.36 -0.43 -11.92
C GLY A 149 -0.57 0.67 -11.21
N GLU A 150 -0.47 1.87 -11.79
CA GLU A 150 0.08 3.06 -11.10
C GLU A 150 -0.69 3.35 -9.81
N ASN A 151 -2.02 3.29 -9.89
CA ASN A 151 -2.92 3.52 -8.76
C ASN A 151 -2.76 2.45 -7.67
N TRP A 152 -2.66 1.19 -8.06
CA TRP A 152 -2.40 0.10 -7.13
C TRP A 152 -1.05 0.25 -6.44
N MET A 153 0.02 0.55 -7.18
CA MET A 153 1.35 0.74 -6.62
C MET A 153 1.42 1.94 -5.67
N SER A 154 0.78 3.06 -6.04
CA SER A 154 0.61 4.23 -5.18
C SER A 154 -0.12 3.90 -3.88
N THR A 155 -1.10 2.99 -3.94
CA THR A 155 -1.84 2.52 -2.76
C THR A 155 -0.94 1.66 -1.86
N VAL A 156 -0.12 0.77 -2.43
CA VAL A 156 0.86 0.00 -1.65
C VAL A 156 1.88 0.93 -0.97
N ILE A 157 2.42 1.92 -1.69
CA ILE A 157 3.34 2.93 -1.13
C ILE A 157 2.69 3.72 0.01
N LEU A 158 1.42 4.09 -0.13
CA LEU A 158 0.68 4.76 0.94
C LEU A 158 0.71 3.94 2.23
N TYR A 159 0.42 2.64 2.17
CA TYR A 159 0.43 1.77 3.36
C TYR A 159 1.84 1.50 3.90
N ILE A 160 2.88 1.55 3.06
CA ILE A 160 4.29 1.55 3.52
C ILE A 160 4.54 2.80 4.37
N PHE A 161 4.14 3.99 3.91
CA PHE A 161 4.35 5.22 4.67
C PHE A 161 3.47 5.33 5.91
N GLU A 162 2.24 4.81 5.87
CA GLU A 162 1.44 4.68 7.08
C GLU A 162 2.15 3.76 8.09
N ALA A 163 2.64 2.59 7.66
CA ALA A 163 3.40 1.69 8.53
C ALA A 163 4.69 2.34 9.07
N LEU A 164 5.35 3.20 8.31
CA LEU A 164 6.55 3.93 8.71
C LEU A 164 6.27 4.98 9.80
N LEU A 165 5.12 5.65 9.70
CA LEU A 165 4.80 6.84 10.49
C LEU A 165 3.86 6.55 11.67
N THR A 166 3.15 5.42 11.64
CA THR A 166 2.17 5.06 12.66
C THR A 166 2.80 4.86 14.03
N ASP A 167 1.96 4.92 15.07
CA ASP A 167 2.36 4.51 16.41
C ASP A 167 2.59 2.98 16.44
N PRO A 168 3.66 2.48 17.09
CA PRO A 168 3.93 1.05 17.24
C PRO A 168 2.72 0.23 17.69
N ALA A 169 1.81 0.82 18.49
CA ALA A 169 0.61 0.16 18.97
C ALA A 169 -0.35 -0.29 17.85
N TYR A 170 -0.22 0.24 16.63
CA TYR A 170 -1.00 -0.12 15.46
C TYR A 170 -0.34 -1.21 14.59
N GLY A 171 0.81 -1.75 15.01
CA GLY A 171 1.47 -2.89 14.37
C GLY A 171 2.49 -2.54 13.28
N GLY A 172 2.56 -1.28 12.84
CA GLY A 172 3.67 -0.76 12.04
C GLY A 172 4.75 -0.08 12.91
N ASN A 173 5.85 0.34 12.31
CA ASN A 173 6.89 1.15 12.95
C ASN A 173 7.42 0.55 14.29
N PRO A 174 7.84 -0.72 14.33
CA PRO A 174 8.30 -1.35 15.56
C PRO A 174 9.44 -0.54 16.18
N ASP A 175 9.39 -0.40 17.51
CA ASP A 175 10.29 0.40 18.31
C ASP A 175 10.35 1.90 17.92
N GLY A 176 9.51 2.39 17.01
CA GLY A 176 9.63 3.74 16.46
C GLY A 176 10.82 3.91 15.50
N ILE A 177 11.23 2.84 14.80
CA ILE A 177 12.37 2.88 13.88
C ILE A 177 12.22 3.93 12.76
N GLY A 178 11.02 4.07 12.19
CA GLY A 178 10.71 5.09 11.20
C GLY A 178 10.80 6.50 11.79
N TRP A 179 10.36 6.67 13.03
CA TRP A 179 10.48 7.96 13.72
C TRP A 179 11.93 8.34 13.99
N ARG A 180 12.76 7.38 14.46
CA ARG A 180 14.19 7.62 14.65
C ARG A 180 14.87 7.99 13.35
N TRP A 181 14.56 7.28 12.26
CA TRP A 181 15.12 7.56 10.95
C TRP A 181 14.76 8.96 10.44
N LEU A 182 13.49 9.37 10.60
CA LEU A 182 13.00 10.68 10.16
C LEU A 182 13.25 11.81 11.17
N ALA A 183 13.92 11.54 12.29
CA ALA A 183 14.01 12.46 13.44
C ALA A 183 12.63 13.04 13.84
N HIS A 184 11.59 12.22 13.76
CA HIS A 184 10.22 12.60 14.07
C HIS A 184 9.93 12.45 15.57
N THR A 185 9.32 13.47 16.16
CA THR A 185 8.80 13.43 17.53
C THR A 185 7.29 13.21 17.48
N PRO A 186 6.77 12.07 17.96
CA PRO A 186 5.33 11.80 17.95
C PRO A 186 4.58 12.67 18.97
N GLY A 187 3.26 12.76 18.82
CA GLY A 187 2.38 13.40 19.79
C GLY A 187 2.23 12.59 21.08
N PHE A 188 1.92 13.28 22.18
CA PHE A 188 1.64 12.68 23.50
C PHE A 188 0.24 13.10 24.01
N PRO A 189 -0.46 12.23 24.78
CA PRO A 189 -0.08 10.87 25.12
C PRO A 189 -0.20 9.92 23.92
N ARG A 190 0.64 8.88 23.91
CA ARG A 190 0.51 7.79 22.93
C ARG A 190 -0.72 6.94 23.26
N PRO A 191 -1.40 6.34 22.25
CA PRO A 191 -2.50 5.44 22.50
C PRO A 191 -2.01 4.24 23.35
N PRO A 192 -2.62 3.98 24.52
CA PRO A 192 -2.37 2.73 25.21
C PRO A 192 -2.99 1.57 24.43
N ALA A 193 -2.48 0.34 24.62
CA ALA A 193 -2.88 -0.82 23.84
C ALA A 193 -4.39 -1.12 23.88
N ASP A 194 -5.10 -0.66 24.93
CA ASP A 194 -6.53 -0.79 25.14
C ASP A 194 -7.38 0.35 24.54
N LYS A 195 -6.78 1.46 24.08
CA LYS A 195 -7.47 2.62 23.48
C LYS A 195 -6.96 2.96 22.08
N LEU A 196 -6.97 1.95 21.21
CA LEU A 196 -6.75 2.14 19.78
C LEU A 196 -8.04 2.69 19.16
N PHE A 197 -7.95 3.53 18.12
CA PHE A 197 -9.14 4.23 17.60
C PHE A 197 -10.28 3.29 17.16
N TRP A 198 -9.96 2.09 16.67
CA TRP A 198 -10.94 1.07 16.30
C TRP A 198 -11.51 0.28 17.48
N ARG A 199 -10.98 0.45 18.69
CA ARG A 199 -11.53 -0.12 19.93
C ARG A 199 -12.45 0.85 20.67
N LEU A 200 -12.64 2.08 20.17
CA LEU A 200 -13.47 3.12 20.80
C LEU A 200 -14.96 3.04 20.38
N GLY A 201 -15.47 1.83 20.14
CA GLY A 201 -16.86 1.57 19.76
C GLY A 201 -17.82 1.49 20.93
#